data_AF-A0A1Q5TZ74-F1
#
_entry.id   AF-A0A1Q5TZ74-F1
#
_cell.length_a   1.000
_cell.length_b   1.000
_cell.length_c   1.000
_cell.angle_alpha   90.00
_cell.angle_beta   90.00
_cell.angle_gamma   90.00
#
_symmetry.space_group_name_H-M   'P 1'
#
loop_
_entity.id
_entity.type
_entity.pdbx_description
1 polymer ?
#
loop_
_entity_poly.entity_id
_entity_poly.type
_entity_poly.pdbx_seq_one_letter_code
_entity_poly.pdbx_strand_id
1 'polypeptide(L)'
;MYREICYTFQKTFVSDNGVLESDTQTAYLIAVGYKLLDEPTRVKVIAHLLRTIEEAGGHVQTGIHGIRLICPVLAEYGHADTAYDLLMKETFPSWDFTIRNGAKTIWERWDSWTPENGFQSANMNSLNHYALGEVREFMFARLAGIEIVPGFAGKRLCLRPLTNRKIGFCKASYRSCR
;
A
#
# COMPACT_ATOMS: atom_id res chain seq x y z
N MET A 1 -14.69 7.63 -22.86
CA MET A 1 -13.50 8.04 -22.07
C MET A 1 -12.98 6.98 -21.10
N TYR A 2 -13.54 6.75 -19.89
CA TYR A 2 -12.93 5.80 -18.92
C TYR A 2 -12.77 4.36 -19.43
N ARG A 3 -13.80 3.81 -20.08
CA ARG A 3 -13.75 2.47 -20.66
C ARG A 3 -12.70 2.34 -21.76
N GLU A 4 -12.52 3.37 -22.58
CA GLU A 4 -11.49 3.39 -23.63
C GLU A 4 -10.09 3.43 -23.02
N ILE A 5 -9.90 4.20 -21.93
CA ILE A 5 -8.64 4.21 -21.18
C ILE A 5 -8.34 2.81 -20.62
N CYS A 6 -9.33 2.14 -20.01
CA CYS A 6 -9.14 0.79 -19.47
C CYS A 6 -8.82 -0.22 -20.57
N TYR A 7 -9.50 -0.13 -21.71
CA TYR A 7 -9.25 -0.99 -22.86
C TYR A 7 -7.84 -0.78 -23.43
N THR A 8 -7.44 0.47 -23.68
CA THR A 8 -6.11 0.79 -24.20
C THR A 8 -5.03 0.41 -23.18
N PHE A 9 -5.24 0.68 -21.90
CA PHE A 9 -4.31 0.28 -20.85
C PHE A 9 -4.05 -1.22 -20.84
N GLN A 10 -5.12 -2.04 -20.84
CA GLN A 10 -5.01 -3.49 -20.87
C GLN A 10 -4.29 -3.97 -22.13
N LYS A 11 -4.68 -3.45 -23.30
CA LYS A 11 -4.07 -3.82 -24.58
C LYS A 11 -2.59 -3.45 -24.68
N THR A 12 -2.19 -2.33 -24.08
CA THR A 12 -0.83 -1.80 -24.21
C THR A 12 0.11 -2.38 -23.16
N PHE A 13 -0.33 -2.50 -21.91
CA PHE A 13 0.56 -2.76 -20.77
C PHE A 13 0.38 -4.13 -20.12
N VAL A 14 -0.67 -4.88 -20.47
CA VAL A 14 -0.99 -6.16 -19.83
C VAL A 14 -0.91 -7.28 -20.87
N SER A 15 -0.06 -8.27 -20.61
CA SER A 15 0.01 -9.49 -21.42
C SER A 15 -1.21 -10.39 -21.21
N ASP A 16 -1.43 -11.35 -22.11
CA ASP A 16 -2.53 -12.33 -22.02
C ASP A 16 -2.52 -13.14 -20.70
N ASN A 17 -1.34 -13.32 -20.10
CA ASN A 17 -1.16 -14.01 -18.83
C ASN A 17 -1.30 -13.09 -17.61
N GLY A 18 -1.55 -11.79 -17.79
CA GLY A 18 -1.74 -10.82 -16.70
C GLY A 18 -0.44 -10.23 -16.14
N VAL A 19 0.72 -10.49 -16.75
CA VAL A 19 1.97 -9.80 -16.43
C VAL A 19 1.92 -8.39 -17.00
N LEU A 20 2.24 -7.39 -16.18
CA LEU A 20 2.38 -6.00 -16.63
C LEU A 20 3.79 -5.76 -17.19
N GLU A 21 3.91 -4.88 -18.18
CA GLU A 21 5.18 -4.56 -18.86
C GLU A 21 6.34 -4.27 -17.90
N SER A 22 6.11 -3.50 -16.83
CA SER A 22 7.15 -3.15 -15.85
C SER A 22 7.41 -4.23 -14.79
N ASP A 23 6.51 -5.18 -14.62
CA ASP A 23 6.57 -6.26 -13.62
C ASP A 23 6.95 -5.83 -12.18
N THR A 24 6.33 -4.77 -11.65
CA THR A 24 6.60 -4.26 -10.30
C THR A 24 5.36 -4.22 -9.41
N GLN A 25 5.55 -4.27 -8.09
CA GLN A 25 4.47 -4.07 -7.11
C GLN A 25 3.63 -2.83 -7.44
N THR A 26 4.27 -1.70 -7.74
CA THR A 26 3.57 -0.43 -8.04
C THR A 26 2.72 -0.54 -9.30
N ALA A 27 3.22 -1.17 -10.37
CA ALA A 27 2.47 -1.33 -11.61
C ALA A 27 1.20 -2.16 -11.39
N TYR A 28 1.33 -3.30 -10.71
CA TYR A 28 0.19 -4.14 -10.36
C TYR A 28 -0.82 -3.40 -9.46
N LEU A 29 -0.34 -2.68 -8.46
CA LEU A 29 -1.18 -1.90 -7.55
C LEU A 29 -1.96 -0.79 -8.26
N ILE A 30 -1.33 -0.08 -9.20
CA ILE A 30 -2.00 0.96 -10.00
C ILE A 30 -3.09 0.34 -10.87
N ALA A 31 -2.80 -0.77 -11.56
CA ALA A 31 -3.76 -1.44 -12.43
C ALA A 31 -5.00 -1.91 -11.67
N VAL A 32 -4.78 -2.52 -10.50
CA VAL A 32 -5.85 -3.04 -9.64
C VAL A 32 -6.57 -1.91 -8.90
N GLY A 33 -5.83 -1.00 -8.26
CA GLY A 33 -6.35 0.06 -7.40
C GLY A 33 -7.18 1.10 -8.16
N TYR A 34 -6.87 1.36 -9.42
CA TYR A 34 -7.66 2.24 -10.30
C TYR A 34 -8.70 1.49 -11.15
N LYS A 35 -8.88 0.19 -10.89
CA LYS A 35 -9.91 -0.65 -11.52
C LYS A 35 -9.80 -0.68 -13.05
N LEU A 36 -8.57 -0.74 -13.56
CA LEU A 36 -8.29 -0.67 -15.01
C LEU A 36 -8.49 -2.00 -15.73
N LEU A 37 -8.86 -3.06 -15.00
CA LEU A 37 -8.83 -4.44 -15.44
C LEU A 37 -10.23 -5.06 -15.38
N ASP A 38 -10.56 -5.89 -16.37
CA ASP A 38 -11.70 -6.79 -16.26
C ASP A 38 -11.49 -7.88 -15.19
N GLU A 39 -12.58 -8.56 -14.80
CA GLU A 39 -12.54 -9.58 -13.74
C GLU A 39 -11.51 -10.69 -14.03
N PRO A 40 -11.49 -11.33 -15.21
CA PRO A 40 -10.55 -12.43 -15.47
C PRO A 40 -9.09 -11.98 -15.44
N THR A 41 -8.78 -10.82 -16.01
CA THR A 41 -7.41 -10.29 -16.05
C THR A 41 -6.96 -9.89 -14.65
N ARG A 42 -7.86 -9.29 -13.86
CA ARG A 42 -7.54 -8.84 -12.51
C ARG A 42 -7.12 -9.98 -11.59
N VAL A 43 -7.74 -11.15 -11.68
CA VAL A 43 -7.34 -12.33 -10.90
C VAL A 43 -5.88 -12.72 -11.18
N LYS A 44 -5.48 -12.73 -12.46
CA LYS A 44 -4.09 -13.04 -12.85
C LYS A 44 -3.11 -11.96 -12.36
N VAL A 45 -3.46 -10.69 -12.53
CA VAL A 45 -2.66 -9.54 -12.09
C VAL A 45 -2.45 -9.56 -10.58
N ILE A 46 -3.46 -9.91 -9.78
CA ILE A 46 -3.33 -10.04 -8.32
C ILE A 46 -2.36 -11.18 -7.96
N ALA A 47 -2.42 -12.31 -8.67
CA ALA A 47 -1.46 -13.40 -8.45
C ALA A 47 -0.02 -12.92 -8.72
N HIS A 48 0.20 -12.12 -9.77
CA HIS A 48 1.52 -11.54 -10.03
C HIS A 48 1.94 -10.51 -8.97
N LEU A 49 1.01 -9.68 -8.45
CA LEU A 49 1.30 -8.79 -7.32
C LEU A 49 1.82 -9.59 -6.12
N LEU A 50 1.14 -10.66 -5.73
CA LEU A 50 1.55 -11.50 -4.59
C LEU A 50 2.92 -12.13 -4.82
N ARG A 51 3.16 -12.63 -6.04
CA ARG A 51 4.49 -13.14 -6.43
C ARG A 51 5.57 -12.08 -6.26
N THR A 52 5.36 -10.84 -6.72
CA THR A 52 6.37 -9.77 -6.55
C THR A 52 6.62 -9.39 -5.08
N ILE A 53 5.64 -9.61 -4.19
CA ILE A 53 5.82 -9.43 -2.74
C ILE A 53 6.61 -10.60 -2.16
N GLU A 54 6.32 -11.83 -2.57
CA GLU A 54 7.04 -13.03 -2.15
C GLU A 54 8.51 -13.01 -2.59
N GLU A 55 8.78 -12.66 -3.86
CA GLU A 55 10.14 -12.49 -4.42
C GLU A 55 10.92 -11.39 -3.70
N ALA A 56 10.23 -10.36 -3.19
CA ALA A 56 10.83 -9.33 -2.33
C ALA A 56 11.05 -9.82 -0.87
N GLY A 57 10.86 -11.11 -0.59
CA GLY A 57 10.95 -11.68 0.75
C GLY A 57 9.86 -11.15 1.70
N GLY A 58 8.71 -10.75 1.17
CA GLY A 58 7.63 -10.12 1.93
C GLY A 58 7.93 -8.68 2.35
N HIS A 59 8.66 -7.91 1.54
CA HIS A 59 8.93 -6.49 1.78
C HIS A 59 8.17 -5.58 0.82
N VAL A 60 7.93 -4.35 1.27
CA VAL A 60 7.44 -3.27 0.40
C VAL A 60 8.54 -2.83 -0.55
N GLN A 61 8.24 -2.77 -1.84
CA GLN A 61 9.15 -2.20 -2.86
C GLN A 61 8.50 -1.05 -3.64
N THR A 62 7.41 -0.51 -3.09
CA THR A 62 6.70 0.62 -3.70
C THR A 62 7.36 1.94 -3.34
N GLY A 63 7.38 2.85 -4.30
CA GLY A 63 7.56 4.28 -4.04
C GLY A 63 6.24 4.96 -3.65
N ILE A 64 6.22 6.29 -3.71
CA ILE A 64 5.09 7.13 -3.29
C ILE A 64 3.76 6.82 -4.02
N HIS A 65 3.82 6.36 -5.27
CA HIS A 65 2.60 6.07 -6.04
C HIS A 65 1.95 4.72 -5.68
N GLY A 66 2.72 3.77 -5.15
CA GLY A 66 2.22 2.45 -4.77
C GLY A 66 1.88 2.35 -3.27
N ILE A 67 2.51 3.16 -2.42
CA ILE A 67 2.44 2.99 -0.97
C ILE A 67 1.03 3.16 -0.40
N ARG A 68 0.23 4.08 -0.97
CA ARG A 68 -1.18 4.26 -0.61
C ARG A 68 -2.04 3.06 -0.95
N LEU A 69 -1.66 2.31 -1.98
CA LEU A 69 -2.48 1.27 -2.58
C LEU A 69 -2.18 -0.11 -2.00
N ILE A 70 -0.94 -0.36 -1.53
CA ILE A 70 -0.49 -1.72 -1.22
C ILE A 70 -1.38 -2.43 -0.19
N CYS A 71 -1.62 -1.84 0.97
CA CYS A 71 -2.46 -2.46 2.00
C CYS A 71 -3.95 -2.48 1.63
N PRO A 72 -4.55 -1.37 1.12
CA PRO A 72 -5.95 -1.39 0.70
C PRO A 72 -6.25 -2.42 -0.39
N VAL A 73 -5.42 -2.51 -1.45
CA VAL A 73 -5.62 -3.47 -2.54
C VAL A 73 -5.53 -4.90 -2.02
N LEU A 74 -4.47 -5.25 -1.28
CA LEU A 74 -4.34 -6.59 -0.72
C LEU A 74 -5.56 -6.96 0.14
N ALA A 75 -6.01 -6.07 1.02
CA ALA A 75 -7.17 -6.32 1.87
C ALA A 75 -8.51 -6.38 1.12
N GLU A 76 -8.69 -5.60 0.05
CA GLU A 76 -9.89 -5.63 -0.78
C GLU A 76 -10.02 -6.96 -1.53
N TYR A 77 -8.91 -7.53 -1.97
CA TYR A 77 -8.89 -8.77 -2.75
C TYR A 77 -8.55 -10.03 -1.92
N GLY A 78 -8.83 -10.01 -0.61
CA GLY A 78 -8.77 -11.21 0.24
C GLY A 78 -7.40 -11.57 0.81
N HIS A 79 -6.39 -10.71 0.62
CA HIS A 79 -5.01 -10.89 1.10
C HIS A 79 -4.70 -9.99 2.30
N ALA A 80 -5.66 -9.89 3.24
CA ALA A 80 -5.52 -9.07 4.44
C ALA A 80 -4.31 -9.46 5.29
N ASP A 81 -4.03 -10.76 5.43
CA ASP A 81 -2.87 -11.24 6.20
C ASP A 81 -1.55 -10.74 5.59
N THR A 82 -1.41 -10.76 4.26
CA THR A 82 -0.24 -10.20 3.57
C THR A 82 -0.10 -8.69 3.82
N ALA A 83 -1.22 -7.94 3.83
CA ALA A 83 -1.17 -6.51 4.16
C ALA A 83 -0.67 -6.27 5.59
N TYR A 84 -1.12 -7.08 6.56
CA TYR A 84 -0.62 -7.00 7.93
C TYR A 84 0.84 -7.41 8.04
N ASP A 85 1.28 -8.44 7.31
CA ASP A 85 2.67 -8.89 7.31
C ASP A 85 3.62 -7.82 6.80
N LEU A 86 3.20 -7.05 5.79
CA LEU A 86 3.96 -5.88 5.31
C LEU A 86 4.01 -4.76 6.36
N LEU A 87 2.89 -4.48 7.04
CA LEU A 87 2.82 -3.46 8.11
C LEU A 87 3.73 -3.77 9.29
N MET A 88 3.85 -5.06 9.64
CA MET A 88 4.63 -5.54 10.79
C MET A 88 6.01 -6.06 10.40
N LYS A 89 6.42 -5.89 9.14
CA LYS A 89 7.74 -6.28 8.66
C LYS A 89 8.79 -5.48 9.42
N GLU A 90 9.72 -6.15 10.09
CA GLU A 90 10.76 -5.50 10.92
C GLU A 90 12.03 -5.17 10.14
N THR A 91 12.30 -5.93 9.09
CA THR A 91 13.54 -5.86 8.30
C THR A 91 13.44 -4.86 7.16
N PHE A 92 14.59 -4.33 6.73
CA PHE A 92 14.66 -3.38 5.61
C PHE A 92 14.26 -4.03 4.27
N PRO A 93 13.50 -3.34 3.41
CA PRO A 93 12.79 -2.07 3.64
C PRO A 93 11.42 -2.26 4.33
N SER A 94 11.14 -1.47 5.37
CA SER A 94 9.85 -1.47 6.07
C SER A 94 9.67 -0.24 6.97
N TRP A 95 8.42 -0.02 7.44
CA TRP A 95 8.15 1.03 8.42
C TRP A 95 8.83 0.75 9.77
N ASP A 96 8.72 -0.48 10.27
CA ASP A 96 9.26 -0.84 11.58
C ASP A 96 10.79 -0.79 11.59
N PHE A 97 11.46 -1.11 10.47
CA PHE A 97 12.89 -0.88 10.31
C PHE A 97 13.28 0.59 10.62
N THR A 98 12.57 1.57 10.05
CA THR A 98 12.88 2.98 10.29
C THR A 98 12.63 3.37 11.76
N ILE A 99 11.56 2.87 12.36
CA ILE A 99 11.21 3.09 13.77
C ILE A 99 12.29 2.52 14.70
N ARG A 100 12.72 1.27 14.47
CA ARG A 100 13.80 0.60 15.23
C ARG A 100 15.12 1.34 15.13
N ASN A 101 15.36 2.04 14.03
CA ASN A 101 16.54 2.86 13.79
C ASN A 101 16.32 4.35 14.17
N GLY A 102 15.37 4.63 15.06
CA GLY A 102 15.25 5.91 15.74
C GLY A 102 14.38 6.95 15.05
N ALA A 103 13.69 6.61 13.97
CA ALA A 103 12.76 7.52 13.31
C ALA A 103 11.68 8.03 14.27
N LYS A 104 11.45 9.35 14.29
CA LYS A 104 10.34 10.02 14.98
C LYS A 104 9.30 10.61 14.03
N THR A 105 9.63 10.59 12.74
CA THR A 105 8.86 11.08 11.60
C THR A 105 9.07 10.09 10.45
N ILE A 106 8.23 10.17 9.42
CA ILE A 106 8.41 9.34 8.22
C ILE A 106 9.60 9.88 7.42
N TRP A 107 10.47 8.99 6.94
CA TRP A 107 11.59 9.35 6.09
C TRP A 107 11.15 9.47 4.62
N GLU A 108 11.86 10.30 3.85
CA GLU A 108 11.64 10.44 2.41
C GLU A 108 11.91 9.14 1.67
N ARG A 109 12.90 8.38 2.13
CA ARG A 109 13.34 7.15 1.50
C ARG A 109 13.30 6.01 2.52
N TRP A 110 13.06 4.80 2.04
CA TRP A 110 13.23 3.59 2.85
C TRP A 110 14.65 3.46 3.38
N ASP A 111 15.62 3.89 2.58
CA ASP A 111 17.05 3.83 2.84
C ASP A 111 17.65 5.19 3.24
N SER A 112 16.83 6.11 3.77
CA SER A 112 17.33 7.42 4.22
C SER A 112 18.53 7.29 5.17
N TRP A 113 18.56 6.21 5.94
CA TRP A 113 19.74 5.69 6.60
C TRP A 113 19.71 4.15 6.64
N THR A 114 20.85 3.49 6.46
CA THR A 114 21.02 2.05 6.76
C THR A 114 22.30 1.80 7.56
N PRO A 115 22.40 0.70 8.34
CA PRO A 115 23.62 0.34 9.05
C PRO A 115 24.84 0.18 8.14
N GLU A 116 24.62 -0.31 6.92
CA GLU A 116 25.67 -0.63 5.96
C GLU A 116 26.21 0.61 5.26
N ASN A 117 25.33 1.55 4.91
CA ASN A 117 25.67 2.69 4.03
C ASN A 117 25.64 4.05 4.75
N GLY A 118 25.17 4.11 6.00
CA GLY A 118 24.94 5.37 6.69
C GLY A 118 23.82 6.18 6.05
N PHE A 119 23.92 7.50 6.11
CA PHE A 119 22.92 8.40 5.52
C PHE A 119 23.05 8.47 4.00
N GLN A 120 21.90 8.47 3.32
CA GLN A 120 21.82 8.84 1.90
C GLN A 120 22.26 10.28 1.64
N SER A 121 22.52 10.59 0.36
CA SER A 121 22.98 11.90 -0.09
C SER A 121 22.14 13.06 0.46
N ALA A 122 22.81 14.07 1.04
CA ALA A 122 22.16 15.26 1.58
C ALA A 122 21.38 16.08 0.53
N ASN A 123 21.61 15.85 -0.77
CA ASN A 123 20.87 16.52 -1.83
C ASN A 123 19.37 16.13 -1.84
N MET A 124 19.02 14.91 -1.43
CA MET A 124 17.64 14.41 -1.41
C MET A 124 17.48 13.29 -0.38
N ASN A 125 17.44 13.68 0.90
CA ASN A 125 17.32 12.75 2.02
C ASN A 125 16.66 13.38 3.26
N SER A 126 15.40 13.82 3.13
CA SER A 126 14.64 14.34 4.27
C SER A 126 14.25 13.22 5.24
N LEU A 127 14.48 13.43 6.54
CA LEU A 127 14.00 12.53 7.60
C LEU A 127 12.59 12.88 8.09
N ASN A 128 11.90 13.82 7.43
CA ASN A 128 10.55 14.25 7.78
C ASN A 128 9.71 14.53 6.52
N HIS A 129 9.28 13.46 5.87
CA HIS A 129 8.52 13.47 4.62
C HIS A 129 7.33 12.51 4.71
N TYR A 130 6.10 13.01 4.63
CA TYR A 130 4.91 12.23 5.00
C TYR A 130 4.52 11.12 4.01
N ALA A 131 5.03 11.13 2.78
CA ALA A 131 4.50 10.31 1.68
C ALA A 131 4.47 8.79 1.99
N LEU A 132 5.53 8.23 2.57
CA LEU A 132 5.52 6.80 2.95
C LEU A 132 4.59 6.51 4.16
N GLY A 133 4.09 7.55 4.83
CA GLY A 133 3.12 7.48 5.92
C GLY A 133 1.66 7.39 5.46
N GLU A 134 1.39 7.43 4.14
CA GLU A 134 0.03 7.29 3.59
C GLU A 134 -0.66 5.98 3.97
N VAL A 135 0.12 4.96 4.36
CA VAL A 135 -0.40 3.71 4.93
C VAL A 135 -1.32 3.92 6.14
N ARG A 136 -1.20 5.05 6.82
CA ARG A 136 -2.07 5.43 7.94
C ARG A 136 -3.54 5.52 7.54
N GLU A 137 -3.86 5.83 6.28
CA GLU A 137 -5.23 5.78 5.75
C GLU A 137 -5.82 4.38 5.93
N PHE A 138 -5.08 3.33 5.55
CA PHE A 138 -5.48 1.93 5.73
C PHE A 138 -5.66 1.58 7.21
N MET A 139 -4.77 2.07 8.08
CA MET A 139 -4.86 1.81 9.52
C MET A 139 -6.17 2.38 10.12
N PHE A 140 -6.60 3.57 9.69
CA PHE A 140 -7.87 4.12 10.13
C PHE A 140 -9.07 3.43 9.45
N ALA A 141 -9.06 3.34 8.12
CA ALA A 141 -10.19 2.87 7.34
C ALA A 141 -10.50 1.38 7.58
N ARG A 142 -9.45 0.56 7.74
CA ARG A 142 -9.59 -0.89 7.82
C ARG A 142 -9.18 -1.47 9.16
N LEU A 143 -7.99 -1.17 9.69
CA LEU A 143 -7.62 -1.73 11.00
C LEU A 143 -8.55 -1.24 12.12
N ALA A 144 -8.70 0.08 12.28
CA ALA A 144 -9.67 0.65 13.20
C ALA A 144 -11.12 0.56 12.68
N GLY A 145 -11.28 0.42 11.37
CA GLY A 145 -12.58 0.29 10.71
C GLY A 145 -13.36 1.60 10.58
N ILE A 146 -12.72 2.77 10.68
CA ILE A 146 -13.38 4.08 10.56
C ILE A 146 -13.20 4.58 9.12
N GLU A 147 -14.15 4.27 8.25
CA GLU A 147 -14.12 4.64 6.83
C GLU A 147 -15.15 5.73 6.53
N ILE A 148 -14.77 6.80 5.82
CA ILE A 148 -15.69 7.84 5.39
C ILE A 148 -16.40 7.36 4.13
N VAL A 149 -17.73 7.38 4.12
CA VAL A 149 -18.50 7.03 2.91
C VAL A 149 -18.40 8.19 1.90
N PRO A 150 -17.85 7.96 0.69
CA PRO A 150 -17.75 8.99 -0.34
C PRO A 150 -19.13 9.57 -0.71
N GLY A 151 -19.17 10.85 -1.07
CA GLY A 151 -20.42 11.55 -1.46
C GLY A 151 -21.28 12.06 -0.31
N PHE A 152 -20.92 11.79 0.95
CA PHE A 152 -21.66 12.25 2.13
C PHE A 152 -20.99 13.43 2.86
N ALA A 153 -20.02 14.14 2.24
CA ALA A 153 -19.32 15.28 2.85
C ALA A 153 -18.78 15.01 4.28
N GLY A 154 -18.27 13.80 4.52
CA GLY A 154 -17.76 13.39 5.84
C GLY A 154 -18.83 13.06 6.89
N LYS A 155 -20.12 13.13 6.53
CA LYS A 155 -21.26 12.98 7.47
C LYS A 155 -21.67 11.53 7.72
N ARG A 156 -21.20 10.59 6.91
CA ARG A 156 -21.51 9.16 7.04
C ARG A 156 -20.22 8.38 7.16
N LEU A 157 -20.14 7.56 8.21
CA LEU A 157 -19.05 6.63 8.46
C LEU A 157 -19.54 5.21 8.22
N CYS A 158 -18.65 4.37 7.71
CA CYS A 158 -18.80 2.92 7.66
C CYS A 158 -17.88 2.34 8.74
N LEU A 159 -18.44 1.54 9.64
CA LEU A 159 -17.68 0.83 10.67
C LEU A 159 -17.42 -0.61 10.21
N ARG A 160 -16.20 -0.88 9.74
CA ARG A 160 -15.82 -2.19 9.20
C ARG A 160 -14.37 -2.56 9.55
N PRO A 161 -14.10 -2.84 10.84
CA PRO A 161 -12.77 -3.25 11.27
C PRO A 161 -12.36 -4.56 10.59
N LEU A 162 -11.13 -4.60 10.11
CA LEU A 162 -10.49 -5.76 9.52
C LEU A 162 -9.57 -6.37 10.58
N THR A 163 -10.12 -7.19 11.46
CA THR A 163 -9.38 -7.75 12.60
C THR A 163 -8.27 -8.70 12.13
N ASN A 164 -7.11 -8.63 12.77
CA ASN A 164 -6.02 -9.60 12.60
C ASN A 164 -5.48 -10.02 13.96
N ARG A 165 -5.25 -11.33 14.14
CA ARG A 165 -4.79 -11.89 15.42
C ARG A 165 -3.44 -11.33 15.87
N LYS A 166 -2.57 -10.91 14.93
CA LYS A 166 -1.24 -10.34 15.21
C LYS A 166 -1.33 -8.95 15.86
N ILE A 167 -2.39 -8.19 15.61
CA ILE A 167 -2.59 -6.87 16.22
C ILE A 167 -3.22 -6.99 17.63
N GLY A 168 -4.10 -7.98 17.83
CA GLY A 168 -4.76 -8.25 19.11
C GLY A 168 -5.86 -7.24 19.47
N PHE A 169 -5.51 -5.96 19.64
CA PHE A 169 -6.44 -4.90 20.03
C PHE A 169 -6.15 -3.58 19.32
N CYS A 170 -7.21 -2.87 18.89
CA CYS A 170 -7.12 -1.53 18.32
C CYS A 170 -8.22 -0.64 18.92
N LYS A 171 -7.85 0.56 19.36
CA LYS A 171 -8.77 1.62 19.75
C LYS A 171 -8.41 2.88 18.98
N ALA A 172 -9.39 3.48 18.32
CA ALA A 172 -9.21 4.72 17.58
C ALA A 172 -10.38 5.68 17.82
N SER A 173 -10.14 6.95 17.57
CA SER A 173 -11.16 8.01 17.58
C SER A 173 -10.93 8.94 16.40
N TYR A 174 -12.00 9.35 15.74
CA TYR A 174 -11.96 10.33 14.67
C TYR A 174 -12.89 11.49 15.03
N ARG A 175 -12.33 12.70 15.17
CA ARG A 175 -13.10 13.92 15.41
C ARG A 175 -13.60 14.43 14.06
N SER A 176 -14.83 14.08 13.72
CA SER A 176 -15.44 14.49 12.46
C SER A 176 -15.83 15.97 12.48
N CYS A 177 -16.39 16.47 11.37
CA CYS A 177 -17.01 17.80 11.32
C CYS A 177 -18.32 17.91 12.14
N ARG A 178 -18.79 16.79 12.70
CA ARG A 178 -19.89 16.71 13.66
C ARG A 178 -19.34 16.56 15.07
#